data_AF-A0A966KD90-F1
#
_entry.id   AF-A0A966KD90-F1
#
_cell.length_a   1.000
_cell.length_b   1.000
_cell.length_c   1.000
_cell.angle_alpha   90.00
_cell.angle_beta   90.00
_cell.angle_gamma   90.00
#
_symmetry.space_group_name_H-M   'P 1'
#
loop_
_entity.id
_entity.type
_entity.pdbx_description
1 polymer ?
#
loop_
_entity_poly.entity_id
_entity_poly.type
_entity_poly.pdbx_seq_one_letter_code
_entity_poly.pdbx_strand_id
1 'polypeptide(L)'
;MIKGKKNRKAFVEEISGLQNIVSNFSSSDQHYTNVMNRLVDYSQSNEKEKVRLLLRVLSAFPQVKRGVKRQDYRSFLLDFETQVSKLGLTDDFLNEELTEKEQKIIILYRDENILKKSRIIEFLNSDIVEPSQHSSLGKSKMITDLLQRLKTSYDPSSDTLLGTDLGIGLEEFQEDLLAVEEEKRILLFRIVNALRGGFIKNELASFICQEIINSGIIEDKLNKEQLSDESKIIEKITVAEKAGDFQRSREIAERKKSRSPEPRYDSIFWAIAMSVFAVGLWYFINSL
;
A
#
# COMPACT_ATOMS: atom_id res chain seq x y z
N MET A 1 29.65 -13.55 5.24
CA MET A 1 28.79 -12.65 6.08
C MET A 1 29.02 -11.16 5.77
N ILE A 2 27.94 -10.44 5.42
CA ILE A 2 27.94 -9.03 5.00
C ILE A 2 28.33 -8.10 6.17
N LYS A 3 29.55 -7.56 6.15
CA LYS A 3 30.07 -6.66 7.19
C LYS A 3 29.92 -5.20 6.79
N GLY A 4 29.40 -4.36 7.69
CA GLY A 4 29.36 -2.90 7.53
C GLY A 4 28.06 -2.36 6.93
N LYS A 5 27.73 -1.10 7.23
CA LYS A 5 26.48 -0.44 6.79
C LYS A 5 26.38 -0.32 5.26
N LYS A 6 27.47 0.05 4.60
CA LYS A 6 27.53 0.20 3.13
C LYS A 6 27.24 -1.13 2.41
N ASN A 7 27.83 -2.22 2.88
CA ASN A 7 27.66 -3.53 2.27
C ASN A 7 26.24 -4.09 2.52
N ARG A 8 25.63 -3.80 3.67
CA ARG A 8 24.22 -4.14 3.93
C ARG A 8 23.28 -3.42 2.98
N LYS A 9 23.51 -2.12 2.72
CA LYS A 9 22.71 -1.36 1.77
C LYS A 9 22.85 -1.87 0.34
N ALA A 10 24.09 -2.13 -0.11
CA ALA A 10 24.34 -2.71 -1.43
C ALA A 10 23.61 -4.05 -1.61
N PHE A 11 23.59 -4.89 -0.57
CA PHE A 11 22.87 -6.16 -0.60
C PHE A 11 21.33 -5.99 -0.61
N VAL A 12 20.79 -5.00 0.09
CA VAL A 12 19.36 -4.66 0.02
C VAL A 12 18.96 -4.19 -1.37
N GLU A 13 19.80 -3.37 -2.02
CA GLU A 13 19.61 -2.95 -3.42
C GLU A 13 19.65 -4.15 -4.38
N GLU A 14 20.61 -5.06 -4.17
CA GLU A 14 20.75 -6.33 -4.92
C GLU A 14 19.49 -7.20 -4.80
N ILE A 15 19.00 -7.49 -3.58
CA ILE A 15 17.77 -8.26 -3.37
C ILE A 15 16.56 -7.54 -3.95
N SER A 16 16.47 -6.21 -3.80
CA SER A 16 15.36 -5.44 -4.37
C SER A 16 15.33 -5.56 -5.90
N GLY A 17 16.50 -5.57 -6.55
CA GLY A 17 16.62 -5.83 -7.98
C GLY A 17 16.14 -7.22 -8.37
N LEU A 18 16.52 -8.26 -7.61
CA LEU A 18 16.04 -9.63 -7.84
C LEU A 18 14.53 -9.75 -7.67
N GLN A 19 13.97 -9.16 -6.61
CA GLN A 19 12.53 -9.19 -6.36
C GLN A 19 11.74 -8.49 -7.48
N ASN A 20 12.22 -7.36 -7.98
CA ASN A 20 11.61 -6.69 -9.14
C ASN A 20 11.60 -7.59 -10.39
N ILE A 21 12.64 -8.39 -10.59
CA ILE A 21 12.67 -9.37 -11.69
C ILE A 21 11.63 -10.46 -11.45
N VAL A 22 11.58 -10.99 -10.23
CA VAL A 22 10.61 -12.01 -9.80
C VAL A 22 9.17 -11.55 -10.02
N SER A 23 8.85 -10.26 -9.86
CA SER A 23 7.50 -9.74 -10.10
C SER A 23 6.94 -10.04 -11.51
N ASN A 24 7.80 -10.39 -12.48
CA ASN A 24 7.42 -10.72 -13.85
C ASN A 24 7.27 -12.24 -14.10
N PHE A 25 7.45 -13.11 -13.10
CA PHE A 25 7.55 -14.57 -13.30
C PHE A 25 6.37 -15.16 -14.09
N SER A 26 5.15 -14.67 -13.87
CA SER A 26 3.93 -15.17 -14.49
C SER A 26 3.60 -14.54 -15.86
N SER A 27 4.49 -13.73 -16.43
CA SER A 27 4.21 -13.01 -17.69
C SER A 27 4.22 -13.94 -18.91
N SER A 28 5.00 -15.03 -18.88
CA SER A 28 5.02 -16.13 -19.86
C SER A 28 5.89 -17.29 -19.35
N ASP A 29 5.81 -18.45 -19.98
CA ASP A 29 6.69 -19.60 -19.66
C ASP A 29 8.18 -19.21 -19.81
N GLN A 30 8.51 -18.42 -20.83
CA GLN A 30 9.87 -17.92 -21.01
C GLN A 30 10.30 -17.01 -19.86
N HIS A 31 9.41 -16.13 -19.38
CA HIS A 31 9.70 -15.30 -18.21
C HIS A 31 9.86 -16.15 -16.95
N TYR A 32 8.99 -17.13 -16.72
CA TYR A 32 9.12 -18.07 -15.61
C TYR A 32 10.50 -18.74 -15.62
N THR A 33 10.89 -19.35 -16.75
CA THR A 33 12.20 -20.03 -16.88
C THR A 33 13.37 -19.05 -16.70
N ASN A 34 13.30 -17.87 -17.29
CA ASN A 34 14.36 -16.86 -17.18
C ASN A 34 14.55 -16.37 -15.73
N VAL A 35 13.46 -16.12 -15.01
CA VAL A 35 13.48 -15.70 -13.61
C VAL A 35 14.03 -16.83 -12.75
N MET A 36 13.53 -18.06 -12.93
CA MET A 36 13.99 -19.23 -12.18
C MET A 36 15.48 -19.48 -12.36
N ASN A 37 15.97 -19.51 -13.61
CA ASN A 37 17.39 -19.67 -13.91
C ASN A 37 18.23 -18.61 -13.23
N ARG A 38 17.79 -17.34 -13.28
CA ARG A 38 18.52 -16.24 -12.63
C ARG A 38 18.60 -16.40 -11.11
N LEU A 39 17.56 -16.88 -10.46
CA LEU A 39 17.57 -17.15 -9.02
C LEU A 39 18.46 -18.36 -8.68
N VAL A 40 18.46 -19.40 -9.52
CA VAL A 40 19.33 -20.57 -9.36
C VAL A 40 20.80 -20.20 -9.57
N ASP A 41 21.13 -19.47 -10.63
CA ASP A 41 22.48 -18.96 -10.91
C ASP A 41 22.99 -18.08 -9.76
N TYR A 42 22.11 -17.21 -9.25
CA TYR A 42 22.39 -16.41 -8.07
C TYR A 42 22.73 -17.28 -6.86
N SER A 43 21.94 -18.32 -6.64
CA SER A 43 22.10 -19.24 -5.51
C SER A 43 23.39 -20.06 -5.59
N GLN A 44 23.78 -20.46 -6.80
CA GLN A 44 25.05 -21.16 -7.04
C GLN A 44 26.28 -20.26 -6.87
N SER A 45 26.13 -18.96 -7.17
CA SER A 45 27.24 -18.00 -7.18
C SER A 45 27.47 -17.28 -5.85
N ASN A 46 26.63 -17.49 -4.84
CA ASN A 46 26.66 -16.75 -3.59
C ASN A 46 26.77 -17.65 -2.34
N GLU A 47 27.18 -17.03 -1.22
CA GLU A 47 27.19 -17.67 0.10
C GLU A 47 25.78 -18.13 0.50
N LYS A 48 25.69 -19.28 1.18
CA LYS A 48 24.43 -19.91 1.63
C LYS A 48 23.55 -18.94 2.42
N GLU A 49 24.15 -18.11 3.26
CA GLU A 49 23.49 -17.11 4.08
C GLU A 49 22.79 -16.03 3.23
N LYS A 50 23.39 -15.64 2.09
CA LYS A 50 22.74 -14.69 1.18
C LYS A 50 21.51 -15.31 0.52
N VAL A 51 21.60 -16.58 0.12
CA VAL A 51 20.49 -17.31 -0.50
C VAL A 51 19.35 -17.49 0.50
N ARG A 52 19.67 -17.83 1.75
CA ARG A 52 18.70 -17.88 2.85
C ARG A 52 18.00 -16.53 3.05
N LEU A 53 18.75 -15.43 3.10
CA LEU A 53 18.18 -14.09 3.24
C LEU A 53 17.27 -13.73 2.06
N LEU A 54 17.66 -14.09 0.83
CA LEU A 54 16.83 -13.89 -0.35
C LEU A 54 15.50 -14.64 -0.22
N LEU A 55 15.53 -15.92 0.14
CA LEU A 55 14.32 -16.72 0.36
C LEU A 55 13.43 -16.11 1.45
N ARG A 56 14.01 -15.74 2.60
CA ARG A 56 13.26 -15.07 3.69
C ARG A 56 12.60 -13.78 3.21
N VAL A 57 13.27 -12.98 2.38
CA VAL A 57 12.69 -11.76 1.80
C VAL A 57 11.58 -12.07 0.82
N LEU A 58 11.78 -13.00 -0.12
CA LEU A 58 10.78 -13.36 -1.11
C LEU A 58 9.52 -13.95 -0.48
N SER A 59 9.67 -14.72 0.60
CA SER A 59 8.55 -15.32 1.33
C SER A 59 7.83 -14.32 2.24
N ALA A 60 8.58 -13.45 2.95
CA ALA A 60 7.98 -12.48 3.88
C ALA A 60 7.39 -11.25 3.19
N PHE A 61 7.91 -10.86 2.04
CA PHE A 61 7.55 -9.61 1.35
C PHE A 61 7.27 -9.86 -0.12
N PRO A 62 6.26 -10.67 -0.47
CA PRO A 62 6.01 -11.02 -1.86
C PRO A 62 5.68 -9.76 -2.69
N GLN A 63 6.26 -9.67 -3.89
CA GLN A 63 5.91 -8.64 -4.85
C GLN A 63 5.18 -9.27 -6.03
N VAL A 64 3.86 -9.21 -5.94
CA VAL A 64 2.96 -9.80 -6.92
C VAL A 64 2.42 -8.68 -7.82
N LYS A 65 2.54 -8.86 -9.13
CA LYS A 65 1.94 -7.94 -10.10
C LYS A 65 0.42 -8.02 -10.06
N ARG A 66 -0.23 -6.94 -10.51
CA ARG A 66 -1.68 -6.89 -10.68
C ARG A 66 -2.17 -8.06 -11.53
N GLY A 67 -3.23 -8.72 -11.07
CA GLY A 67 -3.88 -9.84 -11.77
C GLY A 67 -3.17 -11.19 -11.62
N VAL A 68 -2.03 -11.23 -10.93
CA VAL A 68 -1.34 -12.49 -10.60
C VAL A 68 -1.87 -12.99 -9.26
N LYS A 69 -2.29 -14.24 -9.19
CA LYS A 69 -2.82 -14.81 -7.95
C LYS A 69 -1.69 -15.07 -6.97
N ARG A 70 -1.94 -14.87 -5.68
CA ARG A 70 -0.98 -15.20 -4.62
C ARG A 70 -0.56 -16.67 -4.62
N GLN A 71 -1.49 -17.56 -4.97
CA GLN A 71 -1.22 -18.99 -5.04
C GLN A 71 -0.16 -19.30 -6.11
N ASP A 72 -0.18 -18.61 -7.24
CA ASP A 72 0.80 -18.79 -8.31
C ASP A 72 2.19 -18.37 -7.84
N TYR A 73 2.27 -17.27 -7.08
CA TYR A 73 3.53 -16.83 -6.47
C TYR A 73 4.04 -17.82 -5.43
N ARG A 74 3.16 -18.39 -4.59
CA ARG A 74 3.53 -19.44 -3.63
C ARG A 74 4.06 -20.69 -4.32
N SER A 75 3.41 -21.14 -5.39
CA SER A 75 3.88 -22.26 -6.20
C SER A 75 5.25 -21.97 -6.81
N PHE A 76 5.46 -20.78 -7.38
CA PHE A 76 6.75 -20.34 -7.90
C PHE A 76 7.85 -20.36 -6.82
N LEU A 77 7.57 -19.89 -5.60
CA LEU A 77 8.55 -19.92 -4.51
C LEU A 77 8.88 -21.34 -4.08
N LEU A 78 7.90 -22.24 -4.01
CA LEU A 78 8.12 -23.64 -3.67
C LEU A 78 8.99 -24.35 -4.73
N ASP A 79 8.78 -24.03 -6.00
CA ASP A 79 9.63 -24.53 -7.08
C ASP A 79 11.08 -24.05 -6.91
N PHE A 80 11.27 -22.77 -6.56
CA PHE A 80 12.59 -22.21 -6.30
C PHE A 80 13.26 -22.85 -5.08
N GLU A 81 12.54 -23.00 -3.96
CA GLU A 81 13.01 -23.70 -2.76
C GLU A 81 13.46 -25.12 -3.11
N THR A 82 12.69 -25.85 -3.92
CA THR A 82 13.05 -27.20 -4.39
C THR A 82 14.35 -27.21 -5.19
N GLN A 83 14.60 -26.21 -6.04
CA GLN A 83 15.88 -26.10 -6.75
C GLN A 83 17.04 -25.78 -5.81
N VAL A 84 16.81 -24.90 -4.83
CA VAL A 84 17.81 -24.52 -3.83
C VAL A 84 18.18 -25.70 -2.92
N SER A 85 17.22 -26.54 -2.55
CA SER A 85 17.46 -27.76 -1.77
C SER A 85 18.39 -28.74 -2.49
N LYS A 86 18.29 -28.84 -3.83
CA LYS A 86 19.22 -29.65 -4.64
C LYS A 86 20.67 -29.12 -4.62
N LEU A 87 20.87 -27.84 -4.26
CA LEU A 87 22.19 -27.22 -4.09
C LEU A 87 22.78 -27.43 -2.69
N GLY A 88 22.10 -28.20 -1.82
CA GLY A 88 22.57 -28.51 -0.46
C GLY A 88 22.24 -27.43 0.58
N LEU A 89 21.18 -26.67 0.36
CA LEU A 89 20.56 -25.76 1.33
C LEU A 89 19.33 -26.47 1.91
N THR A 90 19.47 -27.05 3.10
CA THR A 90 18.40 -27.85 3.73
C THR A 90 17.33 -26.96 4.35
N ASP A 91 16.12 -27.52 4.50
CA ASP A 91 14.99 -26.85 5.15
C ASP A 91 15.36 -26.37 6.57
N ASP A 92 16.13 -27.18 7.31
CA ASP A 92 16.64 -26.81 8.64
C ASP A 92 17.45 -25.51 8.61
N PHE A 93 18.37 -25.38 7.64
CA PHE A 93 19.19 -24.18 7.50
C PHE A 93 18.37 -22.95 7.10
N LEU A 94 17.36 -23.13 6.25
CA LEU A 94 16.45 -22.06 5.86
C LEU A 94 15.60 -21.57 7.04
N ASN A 95 15.24 -22.48 7.94
CA ASN A 95 14.38 -22.23 9.09
C ASN A 95 15.12 -21.76 10.36
N GLU A 96 16.45 -21.84 10.40
CA GLU A 96 17.28 -21.27 11.47
C GLU A 96 16.91 -19.81 11.80
N GLU A 97 17.01 -19.46 13.09
CA GLU A 97 16.80 -18.10 13.57
C GLU A 97 17.79 -17.12 12.93
N LEU A 98 17.29 -15.95 12.55
CA LEU A 98 18.13 -14.91 11.97
C LEU A 98 19.07 -14.35 13.05
N THR A 99 20.36 -14.32 12.73
CA THR A 99 21.34 -13.62 13.56
C THR A 99 21.04 -12.12 13.62
N GLU A 100 21.52 -11.40 14.64
CA GLU A 100 21.33 -9.94 14.73
C GLU A 100 21.72 -9.17 13.46
N LYS A 101 22.74 -9.66 12.74
CA LYS A 101 23.23 -9.01 11.51
C LYS A 101 22.27 -9.21 10.34
N GLU A 102 21.70 -10.40 10.25
CA GLU A 102 20.68 -10.76 9.28
C GLU A 102 19.38 -10.02 9.58
N GLN A 103 18.95 -9.97 10.84
CA GLN A 103 17.83 -9.13 11.26
C GLN A 103 18.03 -7.67 10.83
N LYS A 104 19.22 -7.09 11.04
CA LYS A 104 19.52 -5.72 10.58
C LYS A 104 19.42 -5.54 9.06
N ILE A 105 19.66 -6.57 8.26
CA ILE A 105 19.48 -6.53 6.81
C ILE A 105 17.98 -6.56 6.46
N ILE A 106 17.22 -7.45 7.09
CA ILE A 106 15.78 -7.55 6.87
C ILE A 106 15.06 -6.26 7.31
N ILE A 107 15.48 -5.64 8.42
CA ILE A 107 14.99 -4.31 8.86
C ILE A 107 15.23 -3.28 7.77
N LEU A 108 16.46 -3.21 7.27
CA LEU A 108 16.82 -2.22 6.25
C LEU A 108 16.00 -2.45 4.98
N TYR A 109 15.84 -3.71 4.57
CA TYR A 109 15.03 -4.09 3.41
C TYR A 109 13.57 -3.67 3.59
N ARG A 110 12.97 -3.99 4.74
CA ARG A 110 11.61 -3.61 5.11
C ARG A 110 11.46 -2.09 5.05
N ASP A 111 12.30 -1.37 5.77
CA ASP A 111 12.18 0.07 5.93
C ASP A 111 12.40 0.83 4.61
N GLU A 112 13.25 0.32 3.70
CA GLU A 112 13.43 0.91 2.37
C GLU A 112 12.28 0.61 1.41
N ASN A 113 11.69 -0.59 1.46
CA ASN A 113 10.63 -0.99 0.52
C ASN A 113 9.22 -0.63 1.00
N ILE A 114 8.99 -0.51 2.31
CA ILE A 114 7.73 -0.03 2.88
C ILE A 114 7.40 1.39 2.38
N LEU A 115 8.43 2.20 2.12
CA LEU A 115 8.29 3.58 1.63
C LEU A 115 8.08 3.66 0.11
N LYS A 116 8.40 2.61 -0.65
CA LYS A 116 8.24 2.57 -2.11
C LYS A 116 6.81 2.27 -2.56
N LYS A 117 5.88 2.07 -1.61
CA LYS A 117 4.44 1.88 -1.86
C LYS A 117 4.10 0.73 -2.80
N SER A 118 4.95 -0.29 -2.89
CA SER A 118 4.56 -1.53 -3.58
C SER A 118 3.32 -2.11 -2.89
N ARG A 119 2.48 -2.85 -3.62
CA ARG A 119 1.18 -3.41 -3.16
C ARG A 119 1.38 -4.49 -2.08
N ILE A 120 1.80 -4.08 -0.89
CA ILE A 120 2.35 -5.00 0.10
C ILE A 120 1.52 -4.94 1.39
N ILE A 121 0.33 -5.51 1.33
CA ILE A 121 -0.46 -5.71 2.54
C ILE A 121 0.23 -6.71 3.49
N GLU A 122 1.09 -7.62 2.99
CA GLU A 122 1.87 -8.54 3.84
C GLU A 122 2.95 -7.86 4.70
N PHE A 123 3.34 -6.60 4.42
CA PHE A 123 4.18 -5.87 5.38
C PHE A 123 3.43 -5.59 6.68
N LEU A 124 2.09 -5.63 6.69
CA LEU A 124 1.34 -5.57 7.94
C LEU A 124 1.62 -6.80 8.83
N ASN A 125 1.78 -7.98 8.22
CA ASN A 125 2.12 -9.24 8.89
C ASN A 125 3.62 -9.36 9.23
N SER A 126 4.45 -8.37 8.88
CA SER A 126 5.89 -8.54 9.02
C SER A 126 6.31 -8.46 10.48
N ASP A 127 6.24 -9.61 11.14
CA ASP A 127 6.72 -9.84 12.50
C ASP A 127 8.08 -10.53 12.50
N ILE A 128 8.64 -10.78 11.30
CA ILE A 128 9.99 -11.32 11.10
C ILE A 128 11.10 -10.41 11.70
N VAL A 129 10.75 -9.16 12.04
CA VAL A 129 11.62 -8.30 12.84
C VAL A 129 10.83 -7.50 13.85
N GLU A 130 11.50 -7.18 14.96
CA GLU A 130 10.98 -6.33 16.02
C GLU A 130 10.34 -5.03 15.49
N PRO A 131 9.18 -4.66 16.06
CA PRO A 131 8.54 -3.38 15.82
C PRO A 131 9.45 -2.18 16.10
N SER A 132 9.30 -1.14 15.31
CA SER A 132 9.94 0.16 15.55
C SER A 132 8.97 1.31 15.27
N GLN A 133 9.31 2.51 15.72
CA GLN A 133 8.53 3.71 15.35
C GLN A 133 8.52 3.93 13.84
N HIS A 134 9.64 3.64 13.17
CA HIS A 134 9.76 3.78 11.71
C HIS A 134 8.88 2.75 10.99
N SER A 135 8.86 1.48 11.44
CA SER A 135 7.98 0.45 10.86
C SER A 135 6.52 0.80 11.08
N SER A 136 6.15 1.22 12.30
CA SER A 136 4.77 1.60 12.64
C SER A 136 4.27 2.75 11.75
N LEU A 137 5.09 3.78 11.54
CA LEU A 137 4.75 4.90 10.65
C LEU A 137 4.63 4.45 9.18
N GLY A 138 5.53 3.57 8.73
CA GLY A 138 5.46 3.00 7.38
C GLY A 138 4.19 2.17 7.16
N LYS A 139 3.86 1.27 8.10
CA LYS A 139 2.64 0.44 8.08
C LYS A 139 1.37 1.33 8.13
N SER A 140 1.35 2.39 8.93
CA SER A 140 0.26 3.39 8.95
C SER A 140 0.06 4.05 7.58
N LYS A 141 1.13 4.44 6.90
CA LYS A 141 1.06 5.01 5.55
C LYS A 141 0.56 4.01 4.51
N MET A 142 0.91 2.73 4.65
CA MET A 142 0.39 1.66 3.79
C MET A 142 -1.11 1.47 3.96
N ILE A 143 -1.62 1.45 5.20
CA ILE A 143 -3.06 1.38 5.47
C ILE A 143 -3.75 2.60 4.85
N THR A 144 -3.21 3.79 5.06
CA THR A 144 -3.72 5.01 4.44
C THR A 144 -3.82 4.91 2.91
N ASP A 145 -2.77 4.40 2.25
CA ASP A 145 -2.74 4.22 0.81
C ASP A 145 -3.77 3.19 0.34
N LEU A 146 -3.90 2.06 1.04
CA LEU A 146 -4.94 1.06 0.79
C LEU A 146 -6.35 1.68 0.86
N LEU A 147 -6.64 2.42 1.93
CA LEU A 147 -7.94 3.10 2.10
C LEU A 147 -8.20 4.12 0.99
N GLN A 148 -7.16 4.82 0.54
CA GLN A 148 -7.28 5.75 -0.58
C GLN A 148 -7.54 5.02 -1.91
N ARG A 149 -6.89 3.88 -2.17
CA ARG A 149 -7.14 3.04 -3.36
C ARG A 149 -8.56 2.46 -3.35
N LEU A 150 -9.02 1.96 -2.21
CA LEU A 150 -10.40 1.50 -2.01
C LEU A 150 -11.40 2.62 -2.29
N LYS A 151 -11.14 3.83 -1.77
CA LYS A 151 -11.97 5.01 -2.01
C LYS A 151 -12.04 5.42 -3.48
N THR A 152 -10.94 5.31 -4.22
CA THR A 152 -10.89 5.60 -5.66
C THR A 152 -11.63 4.54 -6.49
N SER A 153 -11.75 3.31 -5.97
CA SER A 153 -12.27 2.15 -6.73
C SER A 153 -13.73 1.86 -6.45
N TYR A 154 -14.25 2.28 -5.29
CA TYR A 154 -15.59 1.95 -4.86
C TYR A 154 -16.66 2.67 -5.68
N ASP A 155 -17.53 1.88 -6.30
CA ASP A 155 -18.75 2.35 -6.95
C ASP A 155 -19.96 2.14 -6.02
N PRO A 156 -20.55 3.22 -5.49
CA PRO A 156 -21.73 3.12 -4.63
C PRO A 156 -22.96 2.55 -5.34
N SER A 157 -23.00 2.58 -6.67
CA SER A 157 -24.17 2.14 -7.45
C SER A 157 -24.28 0.62 -7.50
N SER A 158 -23.14 -0.06 -7.59
CA SER A 158 -23.03 -1.52 -7.65
C SER A 158 -22.51 -2.15 -6.37
N ASP A 159 -22.22 -1.34 -5.34
CA ASP A 159 -21.64 -1.73 -4.05
C ASP A 159 -20.42 -2.65 -4.21
N THR A 160 -19.50 -2.24 -5.09
CA THR A 160 -18.32 -3.04 -5.43
C THR A 160 -17.09 -2.18 -5.71
N LEU A 161 -15.93 -2.84 -5.85
CA LEU A 161 -14.67 -2.22 -6.20
C LEU A 161 -14.38 -2.41 -7.70
N LEU A 162 -14.44 -1.31 -8.45
CA LEU A 162 -14.04 -1.27 -9.84
C LEU A 162 -12.51 -1.20 -9.91
N GLY A 163 -11.88 -2.24 -10.47
CA GLY A 163 -10.44 -2.31 -10.63
C GLY A 163 -9.92 -1.24 -11.62
N THR A 164 -9.77 0.00 -11.18
CA THR A 164 -9.20 1.10 -11.96
C THR A 164 -7.66 1.11 -11.90
N ASP A 165 -7.00 1.89 -12.76
CA ASP A 165 -5.52 1.95 -12.85
C ASP A 165 -4.84 2.39 -11.55
N LEU A 166 -5.48 3.28 -10.78
CA LEU A 166 -5.01 3.76 -9.48
C LEU A 166 -5.74 3.09 -8.30
N GLY A 167 -6.52 2.06 -8.61
CA GLY A 167 -7.43 1.40 -7.68
C GLY A 167 -7.04 -0.02 -7.31
N ILE A 168 -7.99 -0.70 -6.67
CA ILE A 168 -7.96 -2.11 -6.31
C ILE A 168 -9.31 -2.72 -6.70
N GLY A 169 -9.30 -3.88 -7.35
CA GLY A 169 -10.54 -4.61 -7.68
C GLY A 169 -11.02 -5.46 -6.50
N LEU A 170 -12.27 -5.92 -6.56
CA LEU A 170 -12.86 -6.75 -5.49
C LEU A 170 -12.04 -8.01 -5.20
N GLU A 171 -11.75 -8.81 -6.23
CA GLU A 171 -10.98 -10.05 -6.08
C GLU A 171 -9.58 -9.78 -5.50
N GLU A 172 -8.92 -8.73 -5.98
CA GLU A 172 -7.59 -8.33 -5.48
C GLU A 172 -7.66 -7.97 -3.98
N PHE A 173 -8.70 -7.22 -3.56
CA PHE A 173 -8.89 -6.86 -2.17
C PHE A 173 -9.21 -8.08 -1.28
N GLN A 174 -10.01 -9.02 -1.77
CA GLN A 174 -10.32 -10.25 -1.04
C GLN A 174 -9.08 -11.14 -0.86
N GLU A 175 -8.26 -11.29 -1.91
CA GLU A 175 -6.98 -11.99 -1.80
C GLU A 175 -6.04 -11.30 -0.82
N ASP A 176 -6.00 -9.96 -0.83
CA ASP A 176 -5.22 -9.15 0.11
C ASP A 176 -5.67 -9.43 1.55
N LEU A 177 -6.98 -9.42 1.84
CA LEU A 177 -7.50 -9.70 3.17
C LEU A 177 -7.16 -11.11 3.66
N LEU A 178 -7.30 -12.12 2.81
CA LEU A 178 -6.98 -13.51 3.16
C LEU A 178 -5.48 -13.72 3.44
N ALA A 179 -4.60 -12.91 2.84
CA ALA A 179 -3.17 -12.96 3.10
C ALA A 179 -2.78 -12.31 4.44
N VAL A 180 -3.64 -11.45 5.00
CA VAL A 180 -3.36 -10.71 6.23
C VAL A 180 -3.73 -11.53 7.47
N GLU A 181 -2.87 -11.49 8.48
CA GLU A 181 -3.12 -12.15 9.77
C GLU A 181 -4.40 -11.61 10.43
N GLU A 182 -5.06 -12.45 11.22
CA GLU A 182 -6.34 -12.12 11.86
C GLU A 182 -6.26 -10.81 12.66
N GLU A 183 -5.22 -10.65 13.50
CA GLU A 183 -4.99 -9.44 14.30
C GLU A 183 -4.90 -8.17 13.42
N LYS A 184 -4.22 -8.25 12.28
CA LYS A 184 -4.00 -7.11 11.39
C LYS A 184 -5.26 -6.79 10.58
N ARG A 185 -6.12 -7.77 10.28
CA ARG A 185 -7.45 -7.51 9.74
C ARG A 185 -8.37 -6.85 10.76
N ILE A 186 -8.28 -7.23 12.05
CA ILE A 186 -8.99 -6.55 13.14
C ILE A 186 -8.51 -5.09 13.27
N LEU A 187 -7.20 -4.85 13.16
CA LEU A 187 -6.63 -3.50 13.09
C LEU A 187 -7.24 -2.69 11.94
N LEU A 188 -7.30 -3.24 10.72
CA LEU A 188 -7.94 -2.60 9.57
C LEU A 188 -9.41 -2.27 9.85
N PHE A 189 -10.16 -3.21 10.43
CA PHE A 189 -11.56 -3.01 10.80
C PHE A 189 -11.74 -1.83 11.77
N ARG A 190 -10.91 -1.75 12.82
CA ARG A 190 -10.97 -0.66 13.81
C ARG A 190 -10.64 0.70 13.19
N ILE A 191 -9.60 0.77 12.37
CA ILE A 191 -9.22 2.00 11.66
C ILE A 191 -10.35 2.46 10.74
N VAL A 192 -10.94 1.55 9.96
CA VAL A 192 -12.06 1.87 9.04
C VAL A 192 -13.26 2.41 9.82
N ASN A 193 -13.62 1.77 10.92
CA ASN A 193 -14.73 2.23 11.76
C ASN A 193 -14.45 3.56 12.44
N ALA A 194 -13.23 3.81 12.90
CA ALA A 194 -12.84 5.10 13.48
C ALA A 194 -12.87 6.25 12.45
N LEU A 195 -12.61 5.94 11.18
CA LEU A 195 -12.60 6.92 10.07
C LEU A 195 -13.94 7.03 9.32
N ARG A 196 -14.94 6.23 9.73
CA ARG A 196 -16.29 6.19 9.17
C ARG A 196 -16.98 7.55 9.31
N GLY A 197 -17.68 7.97 8.26
CA GLY A 197 -18.42 9.24 8.21
C GLY A 197 -17.54 10.48 8.06
N GLY A 198 -16.21 10.31 7.97
CA GLY A 198 -15.24 11.38 7.77
C GLY A 198 -14.36 11.12 6.55
N PHE A 199 -13.15 10.61 6.77
CA PHE A 199 -12.21 10.28 5.71
C PHE A 199 -12.77 9.22 4.74
N ILE A 200 -13.49 8.24 5.30
CA ILE A 200 -14.20 7.16 4.59
C ILE A 200 -15.71 7.42 4.70
N LYS A 201 -16.42 7.40 3.57
CA LYS A 201 -17.89 7.51 3.56
C LYS A 201 -18.55 6.27 4.19
N ASN A 202 -19.79 6.41 4.64
CA ASN A 202 -20.49 5.34 5.37
C ASN A 202 -20.70 4.08 4.54
N GLU A 203 -20.99 4.23 3.25
CA GLU A 203 -21.22 3.11 2.32
C GLU A 203 -19.94 2.29 2.16
N LEU A 204 -18.84 2.96 1.80
CA LEU A 204 -17.52 2.32 1.68
C LEU A 204 -17.03 1.71 3.00
N ALA A 205 -17.22 2.39 4.13
CA ALA A 205 -16.83 1.83 5.42
C ALA A 205 -17.61 0.55 5.74
N SER A 206 -18.90 0.51 5.41
CA SER A 206 -19.74 -0.67 5.61
C SER A 206 -19.30 -1.81 4.69
N PHE A 207 -19.05 -1.52 3.41
CA PHE A 207 -18.49 -2.47 2.45
C PHE A 207 -17.17 -3.08 2.94
N ILE A 208 -16.19 -2.25 3.33
CA ILE A 208 -14.88 -2.75 3.80
C ILE A 208 -15.04 -3.61 5.06
N CYS A 209 -15.84 -3.17 6.03
CA CYS A 209 -16.09 -3.94 7.25
C CYS A 209 -16.73 -5.30 6.93
N GLN A 210 -17.67 -5.35 5.99
CA GLN A 210 -18.31 -6.60 5.58
C GLN A 210 -17.31 -7.54 4.92
N GLU A 211 -16.45 -7.05 4.02
CA GLU A 211 -15.41 -7.87 3.39
C GLU A 211 -14.39 -8.41 4.41
N ILE A 212 -14.05 -7.61 5.43
CA ILE A 212 -13.20 -8.08 6.53
C ILE A 212 -13.89 -9.21 7.33
N ILE A 213 -15.19 -9.10 7.62
CA ILE A 213 -15.95 -10.15 8.29
C ILE A 213 -16.01 -11.41 7.41
N ASN A 214 -16.30 -11.24 6.12
CA ASN A 214 -16.36 -12.31 5.12
C ASN A 214 -15.03 -13.07 4.96
N SER A 215 -13.90 -12.43 5.32
CA SER A 215 -12.60 -13.09 5.35
C SER A 215 -12.42 -14.14 6.47
N GLY A 216 -13.43 -14.32 7.33
CA GLY A 216 -13.49 -15.36 8.36
C GLY A 216 -13.18 -14.89 9.78
N ILE A 217 -13.29 -13.59 10.07
CA ILE A 217 -13.09 -13.07 11.43
C ILE A 217 -14.35 -13.31 12.26
N ILE A 218 -14.15 -13.80 13.49
CA ILE A 218 -15.22 -13.94 14.47
C ILE A 218 -15.63 -12.53 14.93
N GLU A 219 -16.87 -12.11 14.64
CA GLU A 219 -17.34 -10.74 14.93
C GLU A 219 -17.16 -10.31 16.39
N ASP A 220 -17.31 -11.25 17.33
CA ASP A 220 -17.09 -11.02 18.76
C ASP A 220 -15.69 -10.50 19.10
N LYS A 221 -14.68 -10.87 18.30
CA LYS A 221 -13.28 -10.46 18.51
C LYS A 221 -13.00 -9.03 18.05
N LEU A 222 -13.75 -8.51 17.08
CA LEU A 222 -13.46 -7.24 16.40
C LEU A 222 -13.22 -6.08 17.37
N ASN A 223 -14.02 -5.99 18.44
CA ASN A 223 -13.92 -4.94 19.45
C ASN A 223 -13.32 -5.38 20.79
N LYS A 224 -13.21 -6.70 21.02
CA LYS A 224 -12.76 -7.27 22.31
C LYS A 224 -11.29 -7.70 22.30
N GLU A 225 -10.75 -8.02 21.13
CA GLU A 225 -9.39 -8.55 21.02
C GLU A 225 -8.33 -7.49 21.37
N GLN A 226 -7.35 -7.91 22.15
CA GLN A 226 -6.22 -7.05 22.51
C GLN A 226 -5.22 -7.06 21.36
N LEU A 227 -5.14 -5.93 20.64
CA LEU A 227 -4.10 -5.70 19.65
C LEU A 227 -2.71 -5.68 20.32
N SER A 228 -1.69 -6.10 19.56
CA SER A 228 -0.29 -5.90 19.90
C SER A 228 0.04 -4.42 20.08
N ASP A 229 1.13 -4.13 20.79
CA ASP A 229 1.52 -2.74 21.03
C ASP A 229 1.90 -2.00 19.74
N GLU A 230 2.48 -2.70 18.74
CA GLU A 230 2.71 -2.12 17.41
C GLU A 230 1.38 -1.78 16.73
N SER A 231 0.43 -2.72 16.68
CA SER A 231 -0.89 -2.50 16.06
C SER A 231 -1.64 -1.33 16.72
N LYS A 232 -1.60 -1.21 18.07
CA LYS A 232 -2.18 -0.04 18.78
C LYS A 232 -1.52 1.27 18.37
N ILE A 233 -0.20 1.29 18.18
CA ILE A 233 0.52 2.48 17.73
C ILE A 233 0.12 2.82 16.29
N ILE A 234 0.08 1.82 15.39
CA ILE A 234 -0.35 1.99 14.00
C ILE A 234 -1.78 2.55 13.94
N GLU A 235 -2.71 1.99 14.72
CA GLU A 235 -4.10 2.46 14.83
C GLU A 235 -4.14 3.94 15.19
N LYS A 236 -3.46 4.33 16.28
CA LYS A 236 -3.43 5.71 16.77
C LYS A 236 -2.84 6.67 15.73
N ILE A 237 -1.71 6.33 15.11
CA ILE A 237 -1.07 7.17 14.10
C ILE A 237 -2.00 7.36 12.90
N THR A 238 -2.57 6.26 12.38
CA THR A 238 -3.42 6.28 11.18
C THR A 238 -4.68 7.12 11.42
N VAL A 239 -5.36 6.90 12.56
CA VAL A 239 -6.58 7.62 12.90
C VAL A 239 -6.29 9.09 13.17
N ALA A 240 -5.25 9.43 13.93
CA ALA A 240 -4.91 10.81 14.25
C ALA A 240 -4.56 11.62 12.99
N GLU A 241 -3.77 11.04 12.08
CA GLU A 241 -3.39 11.69 10.82
C GLU A 241 -4.63 12.03 9.97
N LYS A 242 -5.53 11.06 9.77
CA LYS A 242 -6.70 11.26 8.88
C LYS A 242 -7.87 11.98 9.52
N ALA A 243 -8.07 11.84 10.83
CA ALA A 243 -9.04 12.66 11.54
C ALA A 243 -8.62 14.14 11.56
N GLY A 244 -7.32 14.43 11.76
CA GLY A 244 -6.78 15.78 11.71
C GLY A 244 -6.85 16.41 10.32
N ASP A 245 -6.48 15.67 9.28
CA ASP A 245 -6.62 16.11 7.88
C ASP A 245 -8.09 16.42 7.52
N PHE A 246 -9.03 15.63 8.03
CA PHE A 246 -10.47 15.84 7.85
C PHE A 246 -10.95 17.11 8.56
N GLN A 247 -10.56 17.32 9.82
CA GLN A 247 -10.87 18.54 10.57
C GLN A 247 -10.34 19.79 9.84
N ARG A 248 -9.09 19.74 9.39
CA ARG A 248 -8.45 20.83 8.62
C ARG A 248 -9.15 21.08 7.29
N SER A 249 -9.55 20.03 6.58
CA SER A 249 -10.29 20.15 5.32
C SER A 249 -11.68 20.76 5.52
N ARG A 250 -12.36 20.39 6.62
CA ARG A 250 -13.65 20.96 7.01
C ARG A 250 -13.53 22.43 7.40
N GLU A 251 -12.50 22.81 8.17
CA GLU A 251 -12.23 24.22 8.48
C GLU A 251 -11.95 25.05 7.21
N ILE A 252 -11.20 24.52 6.25
CA ILE A 252 -10.96 25.19 4.96
C ILE A 252 -12.25 25.33 4.16
N ALA A 253 -13.10 24.30 4.12
CA ALA A 253 -14.39 24.34 3.44
C ALA A 253 -15.37 25.33 4.10
N GLU A 254 -15.43 25.36 5.43
CA GLU A 254 -16.25 26.32 6.18
C GLU A 254 -15.72 27.76 6.00
N ARG A 255 -14.40 27.98 5.98
CA ARG A 255 -13.79 29.29 5.64
C ARG A 255 -14.07 29.74 4.20
N LYS A 256 -14.19 28.80 3.26
CA LYS A 256 -14.60 29.10 1.87
C LYS A 256 -16.09 29.40 1.77
N LYS A 257 -16.92 28.77 2.61
CA LYS A 257 -18.37 29.00 2.69
C LYS A 257 -18.72 30.31 3.41
N SER A 258 -17.90 30.75 4.36
CA SER A 258 -18.03 32.05 5.04
C SER A 258 -17.51 33.24 4.21
N ARG A 259 -16.72 32.98 3.17
CA ARG A 259 -16.53 33.94 2.07
C ARG A 259 -17.72 33.85 1.12
N SER A 260 -18.83 34.49 1.49
CA SER A 260 -19.84 34.88 0.50
C SER A 260 -19.13 35.67 -0.61
N PRO A 261 -19.33 35.37 -1.91
CA PRO A 261 -18.91 36.32 -2.93
C PRO A 261 -19.73 37.59 -2.69
N GLU A 262 -19.08 38.68 -2.30
CA GLU A 262 -19.70 40.00 -2.44
C GLU A 262 -20.14 40.11 -3.91
N PRO A 263 -21.39 40.50 -4.19
CA PRO A 263 -21.80 40.74 -5.57
C PRO A 263 -20.92 41.89 -6.09
N ARG A 264 -19.94 41.57 -6.94
CA ARG A 264 -19.13 42.57 -7.65
C ARG A 264 -20.01 43.28 -8.67
N TYR A 265 -20.70 44.31 -8.20
CA TYR A 265 -21.42 45.28 -9.03
C TYR A 265 -20.52 45.93 -10.09
N ASP A 266 -19.19 45.92 -9.90
CA ASP A 266 -18.20 46.42 -10.86
C ASP A 266 -18.27 45.73 -12.23
N SER A 267 -18.57 44.44 -12.29
CA SER A 267 -18.58 43.70 -13.57
C SER A 267 -19.75 44.11 -14.47
N ILE A 268 -20.92 44.35 -13.88
CA ILE A 268 -22.12 44.82 -14.60
C ILE A 268 -21.96 46.30 -14.96
N PHE A 269 -21.40 47.12 -14.06
CA PHE A 269 -21.17 48.54 -14.31
C PHE A 269 -20.19 48.76 -15.48
N TRP A 270 -19.09 48.00 -15.53
CA TRP A 270 -18.15 48.03 -16.66
C TRP A 270 -18.77 47.51 -17.96
N ALA A 271 -19.60 46.46 -17.90
CA ALA A 271 -20.30 45.97 -19.09
C ALA A 271 -21.30 47.01 -19.66
N ILE A 272 -22.02 47.72 -18.80
CA ILE A 272 -22.92 48.80 -19.20
C ILE A 272 -22.12 49.99 -19.75
N ALA A 273 -21.05 50.40 -19.06
CA ALA A 273 -20.21 51.51 -19.50
C ALA A 273 -19.57 51.25 -20.89
N MET A 274 -19.07 50.02 -21.12
CA MET A 274 -18.50 49.63 -22.41
C MET A 274 -19.55 49.53 -23.53
N SER A 275 -20.79 49.15 -23.19
CA SER A 275 -21.90 49.12 -24.16
C SER A 275 -22.30 50.53 -24.60
N VAL A 276 -22.39 51.47 -23.65
CA VAL A 276 -22.67 52.89 -23.96
C VAL A 276 -21.53 53.51 -24.78
N PHE A 277 -20.28 53.20 -24.43
CA PHE A 277 -19.10 53.66 -25.18
C PHE A 277 -19.08 53.13 -26.62
N ALA A 278 -19.42 51.86 -26.83
CA ALA A 278 -19.49 51.26 -28.16
C ALA A 278 -20.59 51.88 -29.03
N VAL A 279 -21.76 52.18 -28.46
CA VAL A 279 -22.85 52.89 -29.17
C VAL A 279 -22.43 54.31 -29.54
N GLY A 280 -21.72 55.02 -28.66
CA GLY A 280 -21.17 56.34 -28.94
C GLY A 280 -20.13 56.35 -30.07
N LEU A 281 -19.22 55.37 -30.07
CA LEU A 281 -18.24 55.19 -31.15
C LEU A 281 -18.91 54.88 -32.50
N TRP A 282 -19.92 54.02 -32.50
CA TRP A 282 -20.67 53.69 -33.72
C TRP A 282 -21.38 54.92 -34.30
N TYR A 283 -21.99 55.74 -33.44
CA TYR A 283 -22.65 56.99 -33.87
C TYR A 283 -21.65 58.00 -34.43
N PHE A 284 -20.47 58.13 -33.81
CA PHE A 284 -19.41 59.04 -34.25
C PHE A 284 -18.78 58.63 -35.59
N ILE A 285 -18.62 57.32 -35.82
CA ILE A 285 -18.11 56.78 -37.09
C ILE A 285 -19.12 56.98 -38.23
N ASN A 286 -20.43 56.86 -37.95
CA ASN A 286 -21.47 57.01 -38.97
C ASN A 286 -21.95 58.45 -39.19
N SER A 287 -21.44 59.43 -38.44
CA SER A 287 -21.73 60.86 -38.64
C SER A 287 -20.59 61.64 -39.31
N LEU A 288 -19.62 60.93 -39.88
CA LEU A 288 -18.47 61.41 -40.67
C LEU A 288 -18.65 60.98 -42.12
#